data_AF-A0A952IFA9-F1
#
_entry.id   AF-A0A952IFA9-F1
#
_cell.length_a   1.000
_cell.length_b   1.000
_cell.length_c   1.000
_cell.angle_alpha   90.00
_cell.angle_beta   90.00
_cell.angle_gamma   90.00
#
_symmetry.space_group_name_H-M   'P 1'
#
loop_
_entity.id
_entity.type
_entity.pdbx_description
1 polymer ?
#
loop_
_entity_poly.entity_id
_entity_poly.type
_entity_poly.pdbx_seq_one_letter_code
_entity_poly.pdbx_strand_id
1 'polypeptide(L)'
;MARGLVSIKRSAVIAVLSGICAACISPSPATQYFSLFAIKQVETQRSELPDKSLSFGVGPIVIPEYMDNPSIVSVSDRQQVQVSGEHAWAGDLRAAMGRVLADNLAQYWVLDKVSAFPWDNRARPAYQLRLVFEEFGGRRGGEVHLRVFW
;
A
#
# COMPACT_ATOMS: atom_id res chain seq x y z
N MET A 1 -39.47 -26.62 49.58
CA MET A 1 -38.50 -27.13 48.57
C MET A 1 -38.47 -26.36 47.24
N ALA A 2 -39.56 -25.73 46.77
CA ALA A 2 -39.59 -25.06 45.45
C ALA A 2 -38.68 -23.81 45.29
N ARG A 3 -38.41 -23.06 46.37
CA ARG A 3 -37.56 -21.84 46.33
C ARG A 3 -36.09 -22.09 45.99
N GLY A 4 -35.53 -23.26 46.38
CA GLY A 4 -34.14 -23.60 46.10
C GLY A 4 -33.88 -23.93 44.63
N LEU A 5 -34.82 -24.61 43.98
CA LEU A 5 -34.71 -25.01 42.56
C LEU A 5 -34.75 -23.81 41.60
N VAL A 6 -35.52 -22.77 41.94
CA VAL A 6 -35.62 -21.51 41.16
C VAL A 6 -34.35 -20.67 41.30
N SER A 7 -33.71 -20.67 42.47
CA SER A 7 -32.44 -19.98 42.70
C SER A 7 -31.30 -20.61 41.89
N ILE A 8 -31.25 -21.95 41.84
CA ILE A 8 -30.24 -22.71 41.07
C ILE A 8 -30.39 -22.45 39.56
N LYS A 9 -31.62 -22.40 39.04
CA LYS A 9 -31.88 -22.08 37.62
C LYS A 9 -31.45 -20.66 37.24
N ARG A 10 -31.65 -19.67 38.13
CA ARG A 10 -31.23 -18.27 37.90
C ARG A 10 -29.72 -18.11 37.90
N SER A 11 -29.01 -18.74 38.84
CA SER A 11 -27.54 -18.71 38.89
C SER A 11 -26.90 -19.39 37.67
N ALA A 12 -27.49 -20.49 37.18
CA ALA A 12 -27.01 -21.15 35.97
C ALA A 12 -27.14 -20.27 34.72
N VAL A 13 -28.25 -19.55 34.58
CA VAL A 13 -28.47 -18.60 33.46
C VAL A 13 -27.46 -17.44 33.51
N ILE A 14 -27.21 -16.87 34.69
CA ILE A 14 -26.25 -15.76 34.86
C ILE A 14 -24.81 -16.23 34.56
N ALA A 15 -24.42 -17.44 34.98
CA ALA A 15 -23.11 -18.00 34.69
C ALA A 15 -22.89 -18.26 33.19
N VAL A 16 -23.91 -18.78 32.49
CA VAL A 16 -23.87 -18.98 31.03
C VAL A 16 -23.81 -17.64 30.30
N LEU A 17 -24.59 -16.64 30.72
CA LEU A 17 -24.58 -15.30 30.12
C LEU A 17 -23.21 -14.61 30.30
N SER A 18 -22.59 -14.77 31.48
CA SER A 18 -21.25 -14.24 31.76
C SER A 18 -20.16 -14.92 30.92
N GLY A 19 -20.26 -16.25 30.72
CA GLY A 19 -19.35 -16.99 29.84
C GLY A 19 -19.45 -16.58 28.37
N ILE A 20 -20.66 -16.26 27.88
CA ILE A 20 -20.87 -15.77 26.51
C ILE A 20 -20.28 -14.35 26.34
N CYS A 21 -20.42 -13.47 27.33
CA CYS A 21 -19.86 -12.12 27.27
C CYS A 21 -18.32 -12.11 27.27
N ALA A 22 -17.66 -13.07 27.94
CA ALA A 22 -16.21 -13.19 27.92
C ALA A 22 -15.65 -13.65 26.56
N ALA A 23 -16.45 -14.32 25.73
CA ALA A 23 -16.04 -14.79 24.40
C ALA A 23 -16.11 -13.70 23.31
N CYS A 24 -16.75 -12.56 23.58
CA CYS A 24 -16.87 -11.45 22.62
C CYS A 24 -15.71 -10.43 22.69
N ILE A 25 -14.79 -10.58 23.65
CA ILE A 25 -13.67 -9.65 23.85
C ILE A 25 -12.39 -10.30 23.32
N SER A 26 -12.34 -10.57 22.02
CA SER A 26 -11.07 -10.87 21.35
C SER A 26 -10.55 -9.57 20.72
N PRO A 27 -9.40 -9.03 21.16
CA PRO A 27 -8.81 -7.86 20.51
C PRO A 27 -8.46 -8.22 19.08
N SER A 28 -9.01 -7.48 18.11
CA SER A 28 -8.57 -7.56 16.73
C SER A 28 -7.13 -7.05 16.63
N PRO A 29 -6.25 -7.68 15.83
CA PRO A 29 -4.90 -7.19 15.61
C PRO A 29 -4.91 -5.75 15.08
N ALA A 30 -3.99 -4.93 15.57
CA ALA A 30 -3.87 -3.55 15.11
C ALA A 30 -3.37 -3.53 13.65
N THR A 31 -3.96 -2.66 12.83
CA THR A 31 -3.52 -2.47 11.43
C THR A 31 -2.12 -1.88 11.36
N GLN A 32 -1.25 -2.51 10.58
CA GLN A 32 0.10 -2.06 10.26
C GLN A 32 0.09 -1.26 8.95
N TYR A 33 0.78 -0.12 8.95
CA TYR A 33 0.84 0.77 7.80
C TYR A 33 2.20 0.70 7.10
N PHE A 34 2.18 0.65 5.77
CA PHE A 34 3.36 0.51 4.91
C PHE A 34 3.44 1.69 3.96
N SER A 35 4.65 2.13 3.65
CA SER A 35 4.88 3.22 2.69
C SER A 35 6.06 2.89 1.80
N LEU A 36 6.11 3.54 0.65
CA LEU A 36 7.24 3.45 -0.26
C LEU A 36 8.24 4.57 0.06
N PHE A 37 9.52 4.20 0.05
CA PHE A 37 10.62 5.12 0.26
C PHE A 37 11.58 5.05 -0.92
N ALA A 38 12.20 6.18 -1.24
CA ALA A 38 13.27 6.24 -2.22
C ALA A 38 14.43 5.35 -1.78
N ILE A 39 15.05 4.69 -2.75
CA ILE A 39 16.22 3.86 -2.53
C ILE A 39 17.39 4.80 -2.24
N LYS A 40 18.14 4.54 -1.18
CA LYS A 40 19.41 5.22 -0.95
C LYS A 40 20.40 4.74 -2.02
N GLN A 41 20.65 5.58 -3.02
CA GLN A 41 21.58 5.21 -4.08
C GLN A 41 23.04 5.32 -3.63
N VAL A 42 23.79 4.25 -3.87
CA VAL A 42 25.25 4.22 -3.72
C VAL A 42 25.87 4.95 -4.91
N GLU A 43 26.94 5.71 -4.69
CA GLU A 43 27.56 6.59 -5.70
C GLU A 43 27.90 5.87 -7.01
N THR A 44 28.30 4.60 -6.96
CA THR A 44 28.63 3.77 -8.13
C THR A 44 27.44 3.52 -9.07
N GLN A 45 26.20 3.75 -8.62
CA GLN A 45 24.99 3.52 -9.41
C GLN A 45 24.46 4.78 -10.09
N ARG A 46 25.09 5.94 -9.94
CA ARG A 46 24.59 7.18 -10.57
C ARG A 46 24.98 7.25 -12.05
N SER A 47 24.09 7.84 -12.86
CA SER A 47 24.35 8.16 -14.26
C SER A 47 24.07 9.63 -14.49
N GLU A 48 25.11 10.45 -14.38
CA GLU A 48 24.93 11.90 -14.51
C GLU A 48 24.57 12.30 -15.94
N LEU A 49 23.45 12.98 -16.09
CA LEU A 49 23.09 13.59 -17.37
C LEU A 49 24.02 14.77 -17.70
N PRO A 50 24.47 14.92 -18.96
CA PRO A 50 25.32 16.04 -19.38
C PRO A 50 24.64 17.40 -19.22
N ASP A 51 23.33 17.46 -19.48
CA ASP A 51 22.54 18.68 -19.41
C ASP A 51 21.67 18.67 -18.15
N LYS A 52 22.05 19.51 -17.17
CA LYS A 52 21.32 19.69 -15.91
C LYS A 52 20.13 20.65 -16.01
N SER A 53 19.92 21.28 -17.17
CA SER A 53 18.79 22.17 -17.40
C SER A 53 17.50 21.42 -17.72
N LEU A 54 17.62 20.16 -18.18
CA LEU A 54 16.51 19.25 -18.50
C LEU A 54 15.56 19.10 -17.30
N SER A 55 14.27 18.98 -17.60
CA SER A 55 13.24 18.70 -16.60
C SER A 55 12.40 17.49 -16.99
N PHE A 56 12.20 16.58 -16.05
CA PHE A 56 11.46 15.33 -16.24
C PHE A 56 10.28 15.24 -15.29
N GLY A 57 9.14 14.80 -15.81
CA GLY A 57 7.94 14.52 -15.06
C GLY A 57 7.72 13.01 -14.97
N VAL A 58 7.46 12.50 -13.77
CA VAL A 58 6.99 11.12 -13.56
C VAL A 58 5.47 11.10 -13.39
N GLY A 59 4.77 10.51 -14.34
CA GLY A 59 3.33 10.26 -14.27
C GLY A 59 2.55 10.70 -15.52
N PRO A 60 1.23 10.49 -15.56
CA PRO A 60 0.45 9.79 -14.55
C PRO A 60 0.87 8.32 -14.45
N ILE A 61 0.70 7.74 -13.26
CA ILE A 61 0.90 6.31 -13.01
C ILE A 61 -0.45 5.62 -13.10
N VAL A 62 -0.53 4.59 -13.93
CA VAL A 62 -1.69 3.71 -14.06
C VAL A 62 -1.35 2.40 -13.37
N ILE A 63 -2.11 2.03 -12.34
CA ILE A 63 -2.07 0.73 -11.68
C ILE A 63 -3.40 -0.01 -11.92
N PRO A 64 -3.43 -1.36 -11.83
CA PRO A 64 -4.66 -2.12 -11.89
C PRO A 64 -5.65 -1.65 -10.82
N GLU A 65 -6.95 -1.59 -11.15
CA GLU A 65 -7.98 -1.03 -10.26
C GLU A 65 -8.04 -1.71 -8.88
N TYR A 66 -7.79 -3.02 -8.83
CA TYR A 66 -7.75 -3.75 -7.57
C TYR A 66 -6.58 -3.36 -6.66
N MET A 67 -5.52 -2.73 -7.18
CA MET A 67 -4.42 -2.18 -6.38
C MET A 67 -4.72 -0.77 -5.86
N ASP A 68 -5.75 -0.11 -6.38
CA ASP A 68 -6.22 1.20 -5.89
C ASP A 68 -7.06 1.01 -4.62
N ASN A 69 -6.42 0.47 -3.58
CA ASN A 69 -7.03 0.10 -2.31
C ASN A 69 -6.16 0.62 -1.15
N PRO A 70 -6.75 1.18 -0.08
CA PRO A 70 -5.99 1.56 1.11
C PRO A 70 -5.33 0.35 1.79
N SER A 71 -5.92 -0.83 1.72
CA SER A 71 -5.34 -2.07 2.25
C SER A 71 -4.35 -2.68 1.27
N ILE A 72 -3.38 -3.45 1.77
CA ILE A 72 -2.51 -4.26 0.92
C ILE A 72 -3.33 -5.36 0.25
N VAL A 73 -3.21 -5.44 -1.07
CA VAL A 73 -3.90 -6.41 -1.91
C VAL A 73 -2.91 -7.44 -2.44
N SER A 74 -3.33 -8.70 -2.44
CA SER A 74 -2.61 -9.81 -3.05
C SER A 74 -3.49 -10.47 -4.11
N VAL A 75 -2.86 -10.95 -5.18
CA VAL A 75 -3.54 -11.64 -6.27
C VAL A 75 -3.04 -13.08 -6.26
N SER A 76 -3.97 -14.02 -6.21
CA SER A 76 -3.65 -15.44 -6.31
C SER A 76 -3.79 -15.96 -7.73
N ASP A 77 -3.12 -17.06 -8.01
CA ASP A 77 -3.12 -17.76 -9.31
C ASP A 77 -4.53 -18.23 -9.76
N ARG A 78 -5.53 -18.15 -8.87
CA ARG A 78 -6.94 -18.48 -9.14
C ARG A 78 -7.77 -17.27 -9.55
N GLN A 79 -7.15 -16.18 -10.00
CA GLN A 79 -7.82 -14.91 -10.32
C GLN A 79 -8.60 -14.32 -9.13
N GLN A 80 -8.16 -14.61 -7.90
CA GLN A 80 -8.79 -14.07 -6.69
C GLN A 80 -7.93 -12.95 -6.11
N VAL A 81 -8.59 -11.83 -5.85
CA VAL A 81 -8.05 -10.67 -5.14
C VAL A 81 -8.32 -10.84 -3.65
N GLN A 82 -7.27 -10.78 -2.84
CA GLN A 82 -7.34 -10.89 -1.38
C GLN A 82 -6.89 -9.58 -0.76
N VAL A 83 -7.81 -8.92 -0.05
CA VAL A 83 -7.58 -7.65 0.64
C VAL A 83 -7.22 -7.92 2.10
N SER A 84 -6.12 -7.34 2.56
CA SER A 84 -5.67 -7.51 3.94
C SER A 84 -6.50 -6.67 4.92
N GLY A 85 -6.93 -7.28 6.03
CA GLY A 85 -7.56 -6.58 7.16
C GLY A 85 -6.57 -5.97 8.16
N GLU A 86 -5.30 -6.39 8.11
CA GLU A 86 -4.28 -6.05 9.12
C GLU A 86 -3.13 -5.22 8.54
N HIS A 87 -3.06 -5.07 7.21
CA HIS A 87 -1.95 -4.41 6.54
C HIS A 87 -2.50 -3.43 5.52
N ALA A 88 -2.08 -2.17 5.62
CA ALA A 88 -2.56 -1.08 4.77
C ALA A 88 -1.41 -0.20 4.27
N TRP A 89 -1.64 0.49 3.17
CA TRP A 89 -0.79 1.59 2.75
C TRP A 89 -1.02 2.80 3.66
N ALA A 90 0.05 3.50 3.98
CA ALA A 90 0.04 4.73 4.79
C ALA A 90 -0.52 5.94 4.05
N GLY A 91 -1.03 5.74 2.82
CA GLY A 91 -1.57 6.76 1.94
C GLY A 91 -1.89 6.17 0.57
N ASP A 92 -2.08 7.06 -0.41
CA ASP A 92 -2.35 6.66 -1.78
C ASP A 92 -1.11 6.00 -2.43
N LEU A 93 -1.24 4.72 -2.80
CA LEU A 93 -0.16 3.92 -3.38
C LEU A 93 0.34 4.54 -4.69
N ARG A 94 -0.56 4.99 -5.56
CA ARG A 94 -0.24 5.55 -6.88
C ARG A 94 0.59 6.83 -6.75
N ALA A 95 0.20 7.73 -5.86
CA ALA A 95 0.91 8.96 -5.54
C ALA A 95 2.27 8.66 -4.89
N ALA A 96 2.32 7.69 -3.96
CA ALA A 96 3.56 7.25 -3.35
C ALA A 96 4.55 6.70 -4.40
N MET A 97 4.09 5.88 -5.34
CA MET A 97 4.90 5.39 -6.46
C MET A 97 5.44 6.54 -7.31
N GLY A 98 4.60 7.52 -7.66
CA GLY A 98 5.01 8.69 -8.45
C GLY A 98 6.11 9.48 -7.79
N ARG A 99 5.93 9.82 -6.51
CA ARG A 99 6.91 10.54 -5.71
C ARG A 99 8.22 9.76 -5.58
N VAL A 100 8.16 8.49 -5.21
CA VAL A 100 9.35 7.66 -5.00
C VAL A 100 10.13 7.44 -6.30
N LEU A 101 9.45 7.25 -7.43
CA LEU A 101 10.11 7.14 -8.73
C LEU A 101 10.78 8.47 -9.15
N ALA A 102 10.12 9.61 -8.93
CA ALA A 102 10.73 10.91 -9.18
C ALA A 102 11.99 11.12 -8.31
N ASP A 103 11.91 10.81 -7.02
CA ASP A 103 13.04 10.92 -6.08
C ASP A 103 14.20 9.98 -6.47
N ASN A 104 13.89 8.76 -6.89
CA ASN A 104 14.90 7.79 -7.34
C ASN A 104 15.59 8.27 -8.63
N LEU A 105 14.84 8.78 -9.60
CA LEU A 105 15.39 9.29 -10.86
C LEU A 105 16.19 10.58 -10.65
N ALA A 106 15.74 11.48 -9.77
CA ALA A 106 16.49 12.67 -9.37
C ALA A 106 17.87 12.31 -8.80
N GLN A 107 17.91 11.33 -7.89
CA GLN A 107 19.15 10.84 -7.29
C GLN A 107 20.04 10.11 -8.31
N TYR A 108 19.43 9.31 -9.18
CA TYR A 108 20.15 8.53 -10.20
C TYR A 108 20.80 9.43 -11.25
N TRP A 109 20.08 10.44 -11.74
CA TRP A 109 20.59 11.37 -12.75
C TRP A 109 21.35 12.57 -12.17
N VAL A 110 21.34 12.72 -10.84
CA VAL A 110 21.84 13.90 -10.13
C VAL A 110 21.22 15.15 -10.77
N LEU A 111 19.89 15.20 -10.77
CA LEU A 111 19.10 16.21 -11.45
C LEU A 111 17.99 16.72 -10.52
N ASP A 112 17.97 18.03 -10.27
CA ASP A 112 17.01 18.64 -9.35
C ASP A 112 15.59 18.75 -9.93
N LYS A 113 15.48 18.82 -11.26
CA LYS A 113 14.21 19.08 -11.97
C LYS A 113 13.49 17.79 -12.35
N VAL A 114 13.30 16.89 -11.40
CA VAL A 114 12.46 15.70 -11.56
C VAL A 114 11.27 15.80 -10.60
N SER A 115 10.04 15.73 -11.12
CA SER A 115 8.84 15.93 -10.30
C SER A 115 7.73 14.92 -10.63
N ALA A 116 6.99 14.50 -9.62
CA ALA A 116 5.84 13.61 -9.79
C ALA A 116 4.59 14.40 -10.24
N PHE A 117 3.74 13.75 -11.03
CA PHE A 117 2.40 14.24 -11.35
C PHE A 117 1.52 14.33 -10.08
N PRO A 118 0.61 15.31 -9.95
CA PRO A 118 0.26 16.36 -10.92
C PRO A 118 1.22 17.55 -10.91
N TRP A 119 1.44 18.15 -12.09
CA TRP A 119 2.25 19.37 -12.23
C TRP A 119 1.37 20.60 -12.44
N ASP A 120 1.85 21.75 -11.98
CA ASP A 120 1.29 23.05 -12.36
C ASP A 120 1.54 23.31 -13.85
N ASN A 121 0.55 23.86 -14.56
CA ASN A 121 0.66 24.23 -15.96
C ASN A 121 1.83 25.20 -16.25
N ARG A 122 2.21 26.04 -15.28
CA ARG A 122 3.32 26.99 -15.38
C ARG A 122 4.69 26.36 -15.16
N ALA A 123 4.73 25.18 -14.53
CA ALA A 123 5.96 24.47 -14.16
C ALA A 123 5.95 23.04 -14.73
N ARG A 124 5.44 22.89 -15.96
CA ARG A 124 5.36 21.58 -16.62
C ARG A 124 6.76 21.11 -17.03
N PRO A 125 7.14 19.86 -16.73
CA PRO A 125 8.40 19.29 -17.19
C PRO A 125 8.49 19.20 -18.72
N ALA A 126 9.70 19.32 -19.25
CA ALA A 126 9.96 19.24 -20.69
C ALA A 126 9.76 17.82 -21.23
N TYR A 127 10.10 16.82 -20.42
CA TYR A 127 9.91 15.41 -20.74
C TYR A 127 8.97 14.76 -19.71
N GLN A 128 8.19 13.79 -20.15
CA GLN A 128 7.22 13.10 -19.31
C GLN A 128 7.36 11.59 -19.47
N LEU A 129 7.62 10.89 -18.37
CA LEU A 129 7.57 9.43 -18.27
C LEU A 129 6.17 9.04 -17.79
N ARG A 130 5.39 8.39 -18.66
CA ARG A 130 4.10 7.81 -18.28
C ARG A 130 4.32 6.34 -17.98
N LEU A 131 3.84 5.85 -16.84
CA LEU A 131 4.01 4.44 -16.46
C LEU A 131 2.66 3.75 -16.35
N VAL A 132 2.56 2.59 -16.99
CA VAL A 132 1.39 1.71 -16.91
C VAL A 132 1.83 0.38 -16.35
N PHE A 133 1.39 0.08 -15.14
CA PHE A 133 1.59 -1.18 -14.46
C PHE A 133 0.49 -2.14 -14.92
N GLU A 134 0.81 -3.02 -15.86
CA GLU A 134 -0.12 -4.04 -16.37
C GLU A 134 -0.31 -5.16 -15.34
N GLU A 135 0.76 -5.49 -14.63
CA GLU A 135 0.77 -6.49 -13.58
C GLU A 135 1.51 -5.92 -12.37
N PHE A 136 0.82 -5.87 -11.24
CA PHE A 136 1.44 -5.49 -9.97
C PHE A 136 0.74 -6.25 -8.86
N GLY A 137 1.44 -7.23 -8.30
CA GLY A 137 0.93 -8.03 -7.19
C GLY A 137 1.54 -9.42 -7.18
N GLY A 138 1.06 -10.23 -6.25
CA GLY A 138 1.51 -11.61 -6.10
C GLY A 138 0.81 -12.26 -4.92
N ARG A 139 1.11 -13.55 -4.71
CA ARG A 139 0.55 -14.27 -3.58
C ARG A 139 1.24 -13.85 -2.28
N ARG A 140 0.48 -13.74 -1.19
CA ARG A 140 1.07 -13.54 0.13
C ARG A 140 2.09 -14.64 0.45
N GLY A 141 3.28 -14.23 0.88
CA GLY A 141 4.41 -15.13 1.16
C GLY A 141 5.08 -15.73 -0.08
N GLY A 142 4.68 -15.32 -1.29
CA GLY A 142 5.31 -15.68 -2.55
C GLY A 142 6.06 -14.51 -3.17
N GLU A 143 6.34 -14.63 -4.47
CA GLU A 143 6.96 -13.59 -5.26
C GLU A 143 5.97 -12.48 -5.65
N VAL A 144 6.50 -11.28 -5.89
CA VAL A 144 5.74 -10.17 -6.46
C VAL A 144 6.08 -10.09 -7.94
N HIS A 145 5.05 -10.14 -8.78
CA HIS A 145 5.17 -9.93 -10.21
C HIS A 145 4.91 -8.46 -10.54
N LEU A 146 5.78 -7.92 -11.40
CA LEU A 146 5.72 -6.54 -11.84
C LEU A 146 5.93 -6.48 -13.35
N ARG A 147 4.96 -5.94 -14.07
CA ARG A 147 5.06 -5.68 -15.51
C ARG A 147 4.65 -4.24 -15.79
N VAL A 148 5.55 -3.50 -16.41
CA VAL A 148 5.40 -2.06 -16.62
C VAL A 148 5.70 -1.71 -18.07
N PHE A 149 4.82 -0.90 -18.65
CA PHE A 149 5.03 -0.20 -19.91
C PHE A 149 5.33 1.28 -19.61
N TRP A 150 6.37 1.84 -20.25
CA TRP A 150 6.85 3.20 -20.00
C TRP A 150 7.35 3.88 -21.27
#